data_AF-A0A2G2CCT4-F1
#
_entry.id   AF-A0A2G2CCT4-F1
#
_cell.length_a   1.000
_cell.length_b   1.000
_cell.length_c   1.000
_cell.angle_alpha   90.00
_cell.angle_beta   90.00
_cell.angle_gamma   90.00
#
_symmetry.space_group_name_H-M   'P 1'
#
loop_
_entity.id
_entity.type
_entity.pdbx_description
1 polymer ?
#
loop_
_entity_poly.entity_id
_entity_poly.type
_entity_poly.pdbx_seq_one_letter_code
_entity_poly.pdbx_strand_id
1 'polypeptide(L)'
;MDNGLETPLGVQLLDSFAFTPSCIVTEILAASLHYDFVSRTLNVTNFDIKNVGFPSGATHMALTLGLLHFDFDTLGYQLKNSVPLYIDKDYSATSFEMQTDLPEVEGTAVAVLGVKFYQKVESTYHLFKSANAVGVEVLGVRSEM
;
A
#
# COMPACT_ATOMS: atom_id res chain seq x y z
N MET A 1 19.34 5.59 -24.03
CA MET A 1 18.78 4.29 -23.60
C MET A 1 18.40 4.51 -22.17
N ASP A 2 17.11 4.60 -21.90
CA ASP A 2 16.62 4.96 -20.57
C ASP A 2 16.50 3.66 -19.78
N ASN A 3 17.46 3.42 -18.88
CA ASN A 3 17.52 2.20 -18.07
C ASN A 3 16.44 2.17 -16.96
N GLY A 4 15.28 2.81 -17.17
CA GLY A 4 14.11 2.74 -16.30
C GLY A 4 14.42 2.85 -14.81
N LEU A 5 14.01 1.83 -14.05
CA LEU A 5 14.20 1.73 -12.60
C LEU A 5 15.65 1.49 -12.16
N GLU A 6 16.59 1.26 -13.08
CA GLU A 6 18.02 1.23 -12.77
C GLU A 6 18.61 2.65 -12.62
N THR A 7 17.85 3.68 -13.02
CA THR A 7 18.27 5.08 -12.88
C THR A 7 17.64 5.72 -11.64
N PRO A 8 18.36 6.62 -10.94
CA PRO A 8 17.78 7.39 -9.85
C PRO A 8 16.49 8.14 -10.25
N LEU A 9 16.44 8.64 -11.50
CA LEU A 9 15.26 9.32 -12.03
C LEU A 9 14.07 8.36 -12.21
N GLY A 10 14.28 7.15 -12.73
CA GLY A 10 13.20 6.17 -12.88
C GLY A 10 12.66 5.67 -11.54
N VAL A 11 13.53 5.48 -10.55
CA VAL A 11 13.12 5.22 -9.17
C VAL A 11 12.26 6.36 -8.63
N GLN A 12 12.72 7.61 -8.77
CA GLN A 12 11.98 8.78 -8.32
C GLN A 12 10.62 8.93 -9.02
N LEU A 13 10.55 8.64 -10.32
CA LEU A 13 9.31 8.68 -11.08
C LEU A 13 8.29 7.66 -10.58
N LEU A 14 8.72 6.44 -10.26
CA LEU A 14 7.83 5.41 -9.73
C LEU A 14 7.34 5.76 -8.31
N ASP A 15 8.25 6.25 -7.47
CA ASP A 15 7.96 6.64 -6.08
C ASP A 15 6.95 7.79 -5.99
N SER A 16 7.03 8.75 -6.93
CA SER A 16 6.11 9.90 -7.00
C SER A 16 4.87 9.67 -7.86
N PHE A 17 4.69 8.47 -8.42
CA PHE A 17 3.59 8.20 -9.34
C PHE A 17 2.27 8.01 -8.58
N ALA A 18 1.29 8.88 -8.85
CA ALA A 18 -0.06 8.75 -8.34
C ALA A 18 -0.86 7.70 -9.14
N PHE A 19 -0.77 6.43 -8.75
CA PHE A 19 -1.52 5.33 -9.38
C PHE A 19 -3.03 5.51 -9.30
N THR A 20 -3.52 6.03 -8.18
CA THR A 20 -4.94 6.23 -7.90
C THR A 20 -5.18 7.68 -7.48
N PRO A 21 -5.16 8.64 -8.42
CA PRO A 21 -5.24 10.07 -8.08
C PRO A 21 -6.57 10.49 -7.44
N SER A 22 -7.62 9.67 -7.58
CA SER A 22 -8.89 9.86 -6.86
C SER A 22 -8.89 9.31 -5.42
N CYS A 23 -7.79 8.67 -4.99
CA CYS A 23 -7.66 7.95 -3.73
C CYS A 23 -6.17 7.95 -3.31
N ILE A 24 -5.67 9.11 -2.87
CA ILE A 24 -4.30 9.26 -2.39
C ILE A 24 -4.22 8.68 -0.97
N VAL A 25 -3.48 7.57 -0.79
CA VAL A 25 -3.54 6.79 0.45
C VAL A 25 -2.97 7.56 1.64
N THR A 26 -1.89 8.32 1.42
CA THR A 26 -1.27 9.17 2.44
C THR A 26 -2.22 10.25 2.96
N GLU A 27 -2.99 10.88 2.07
CA GLU A 27 -4.03 11.85 2.43
C GLU A 27 -5.20 11.18 3.15
N ILE A 28 -5.62 9.99 2.69
CA ILE A 28 -6.72 9.23 3.27
C ILE A 28 -6.41 8.78 4.69
N LEU A 29 -5.21 8.28 4.94
CA LEU A 29 -4.83 7.78 6.27
C LEU A 29 -4.46 8.91 7.22
N ALA A 30 -3.97 10.04 6.69
CA ALA A 30 -3.49 11.19 7.48
C ALA A 30 -2.54 10.77 8.62
N ALA A 31 -1.69 9.77 8.35
CA ALA A 31 -0.81 9.11 9.30
C ALA A 31 0.64 9.08 8.76
N SER A 32 1.59 8.82 9.64
CA SER A 32 2.99 8.65 9.28
C SER A 32 3.24 7.20 8.85
N LEU A 33 3.70 7.01 7.62
CA LEU A 33 4.03 5.70 7.03
C LEU A 33 5.55 5.55 6.95
N HIS A 34 6.10 4.48 7.52
CA HIS A 34 7.51 4.16 7.42
C HIS A 34 7.71 2.68 7.08
N TYR A 35 8.22 2.41 5.88
CA TYR A 35 8.53 1.05 5.44
C TYR A 35 10.03 0.78 5.55
N ASP A 36 10.38 -0.36 6.15
CA ASP A 36 11.75 -0.87 6.20
C ASP A 36 11.87 -2.12 5.34
N PHE A 37 12.70 -2.07 4.31
CA PHE A 37 12.92 -3.19 3.39
C PHE A 37 13.72 -4.36 3.99
N VAL A 38 14.45 -4.16 5.09
CA VAL A 38 15.20 -5.24 5.76
C VAL A 38 14.23 -6.12 6.55
N SER A 39 13.41 -5.50 7.41
CA SER A 39 12.38 -6.21 8.18
C SER A 39 11.14 -6.56 7.35
N ARG A 40 10.91 -5.87 6.23
CA ARG A 40 9.70 -5.92 5.39
C ARG A 40 8.45 -5.48 6.14
N THR A 41 8.63 -4.57 7.09
CA THR A 41 7.58 -4.08 7.98
C THR A 41 7.24 -2.64 7.64
N LEU A 42 5.95 -2.40 7.44
CA LEU A 42 5.35 -1.07 7.46
C LEU A 42 4.96 -0.73 8.89
N ASN A 43 5.50 0.37 9.41
CA ASN A 43 5.09 1.00 10.64
C ASN A 43 4.15 2.17 10.32
N VAL A 44 2.92 2.11 10.82
CA VAL A 44 1.97 3.23 10.76
C VAL A 44 1.85 3.84 12.14
N THR A 45 2.11 5.15 12.24
CA THR A 45 2.07 5.90 13.50
C THR A 45 1.30 7.20 13.34
N ASN A 46 0.90 7.81 14.46
CA ASN A 46 0.07 9.02 14.47
C ASN A 46 -1.27 8.82 13.74
N PHE A 47 -1.81 7.60 13.77
CA PHE A 47 -3.08 7.27 13.15
C PHE A 47 -4.22 7.70 14.07
N ASP A 48 -5.25 8.33 13.50
CA ASP A 48 -6.53 8.56 14.16
C ASP A 48 -7.63 8.27 13.15
N ILE A 49 -8.51 7.32 13.49
CA ILE A 49 -9.61 6.91 12.62
C ILE A 49 -10.53 8.08 12.24
N LYS A 50 -10.62 9.11 13.08
CA LYS A 50 -11.43 10.31 12.83
C LYS A 50 -10.87 11.18 11.70
N ASN A 51 -9.58 11.07 11.43
CA ASN A 51 -8.93 11.79 10.33
C ASN A 51 -9.02 11.02 9.01
N VAL A 52 -9.48 9.76 9.04
CA VAL A 52 -9.54 8.94 7.84
C VAL A 52 -10.66 9.41 6.92
N GLY A 53 -10.30 9.71 5.67
CA GLY A 53 -11.20 10.18 4.62
C GLY A 53 -12.10 9.08 4.04
N PHE A 54 -13.02 8.50 4.83
CA PHE A 54 -13.97 7.50 4.33
C PHE A 54 -14.89 8.09 3.24
N PRO A 55 -15.00 7.45 2.06
CA PRO A 55 -16.05 7.77 1.10
C PRO A 55 -17.44 7.68 1.74
N SER A 56 -18.37 8.53 1.29
CA SER A 56 -19.75 8.51 1.79
C SER A 56 -20.37 7.11 1.65
N GLY A 57 -20.90 6.55 2.74
CA GLY A 57 -21.46 5.20 2.78
C GLY A 57 -20.46 4.08 3.06
N ALA A 58 -19.15 4.32 2.98
CA ALA A 58 -18.15 3.37 3.44
C ALA A 58 -18.18 3.25 4.97
N THR A 59 -18.01 2.03 5.45
CA THR A 59 -18.06 1.67 6.88
C THR A 59 -16.75 1.07 7.36
N HIS A 60 -16.00 0.46 6.45
CA HIS A 60 -14.72 -0.20 6.74
C HIS A 60 -13.73 0.13 5.63
N MET A 61 -12.45 0.09 5.98
CA MET A 61 -11.35 0.00 5.03
C MET A 61 -10.58 -1.29 5.28
N ALA A 62 -9.96 -1.82 4.24
CA ALA A 62 -8.92 -2.83 4.36
C ALA A 62 -7.61 -2.27 3.82
N LEU A 63 -6.56 -2.41 4.61
CA LEU A 63 -5.19 -2.14 4.20
C LEU A 63 -4.50 -3.45 3.82
N THR A 64 -3.69 -3.42 2.78
CA THR A 64 -2.86 -4.58 2.37
C THR A 64 -1.49 -4.06 1.96
N LEU A 65 -0.46 -4.53 2.65
CA LEU A 65 0.93 -4.27 2.29
C LEU A 65 1.35 -5.30 1.23
N GLY A 66 1.99 -4.82 0.17
CA GLY A 66 2.57 -5.65 -0.88
C GLY A 66 4.06 -5.41 -1.03
N LEU A 67 4.82 -6.47 -1.32
CA LEU A 67 6.21 -6.42 -1.74
C LEU A 67 6.34 -7.17 -3.06
N LEU A 68 6.56 -6.41 -4.13
CA LEU A 68 6.82 -6.92 -5.48
C LEU A 68 8.33 -7.01 -5.69
N HIS A 69 8.83 -8.17 -6.09
CA HIS A 69 10.14 -8.28 -6.71
C HIS A 69 9.96 -8.50 -8.21
N PHE A 70 10.70 -7.75 -9.01
CA PHE A 70 10.71 -7.86 -10.47
C PHE A 70 12.15 -7.97 -10.97
N ASP A 71 12.41 -9.02 -11.74
CA ASP A 71 13.67 -9.27 -12.44
C ASP A 71 13.52 -8.77 -13.89
N PHE A 72 14.30 -7.73 -14.25
CA PHE A 72 14.24 -7.13 -15.58
C PHE A 72 14.97 -7.95 -16.66
N ASP A 73 15.86 -8.86 -16.29
CA ASP A 73 16.58 -9.72 -17.23
C ASP A 73 15.71 -10.90 -17.65
N THR A 74 15.03 -11.53 -16.69
CA THR A 74 14.19 -12.71 -16.95
C THR A 74 12.71 -12.38 -17.14
N LEU A 75 12.29 -11.16 -16.78
CA LEU A 75 10.89 -10.73 -16.66
C LEU A 75 10.09 -11.53 -15.63
N GLY A 76 10.79 -12.23 -14.73
CA GLY A 76 10.22 -12.92 -13.59
C GLY A 76 9.70 -11.91 -12.57
N TYR A 77 8.57 -12.23 -11.93
CA TYR A 77 8.06 -11.40 -10.85
C TYR A 77 7.33 -12.23 -9.79
N GLN A 78 7.36 -11.75 -8.56
CA GLN A 78 6.53 -12.30 -7.49
C GLN A 78 6.09 -11.18 -6.53
N LEU A 79 4.79 -11.13 -6.26
CA LEU A 79 4.18 -10.25 -5.28
C LEU A 79 3.78 -11.05 -4.04
N LYS A 80 4.32 -10.69 -2.89
CA LYS A 80 3.86 -11.16 -1.58
C LYS A 80 2.98 -10.09 -0.95
N ASN A 81 1.84 -10.50 -0.40
CA ASN A 81 0.92 -9.60 0.30
C ASN A 81 0.83 -9.98 1.77
N SER A 82 0.62 -8.99 2.64
CA SER A 82 0.25 -9.22 4.02
C SER A 82 -1.16 -9.79 4.12
N VAL A 83 -1.51 -10.33 5.29
CA VAL A 83 -2.91 -10.49 5.65
C VAL A 83 -3.57 -9.09 5.65
N PRO A 84 -4.77 -8.92 5.06
CA PRO A 84 -5.44 -7.62 5.07
C PRO A 84 -5.83 -7.20 6.49
N LEU A 85 -5.53 -5.94 6.85
CA LEU A 85 -5.96 -5.34 8.10
C LEU A 85 -7.27 -4.59 7.86
N TYR A 86 -8.37 -5.07 8.45
CA TYR A 86 -9.68 -4.43 8.37
C TYR A 86 -9.85 -3.44 9.52
N ILE A 87 -10.26 -2.23 9.19
CA ILE A 87 -10.43 -1.10 10.12
C ILE A 87 -11.83 -0.51 9.89
N ASP A 88 -12.63 -0.44 10.95
CA ASP A 88 -13.91 0.27 10.96
C ASP A 88 -13.76 1.69 11.53
N LYS A 89 -14.86 2.44 11.60
CA LYS A 89 -14.87 3.82 12.09
C LYS A 89 -14.68 3.97 13.60
N ASP A 90 -14.74 2.88 14.35
CA ASP A 90 -14.61 2.86 15.81
C ASP A 90 -13.23 2.33 16.25
N TYR A 91 -12.33 2.07 15.30
CA TYR A 91 -10.98 1.56 15.56
C TYR A 91 -10.18 2.49 16.48
N SER A 92 -9.62 1.91 17.54
CA SER A 92 -9.05 2.68 18.66
C SER A 92 -7.53 2.77 18.67
N ALA A 93 -6.81 1.96 17.89
CA ALA A 93 -5.34 1.98 17.92
C ALA A 93 -4.81 3.21 17.18
N THR A 94 -3.73 3.80 17.70
CA THR A 94 -3.08 4.98 17.12
C THR A 94 -1.82 4.65 16.32
N SER A 95 -1.43 3.37 16.34
CA SER A 95 -0.35 2.80 15.55
C SER A 95 -0.62 1.32 15.28
N PHE A 96 -0.02 0.80 14.21
CA PHE A 96 -0.05 -0.62 13.87
C PHE A 96 1.09 -0.95 12.90
N GLU A 97 1.38 -2.25 12.79
CA GLU A 97 2.40 -2.78 11.91
C GLU A 97 1.79 -3.77 10.91
N MET A 98 2.36 -3.81 9.71
CA MET A 98 2.03 -4.77 8.67
C MET A 98 3.33 -5.34 8.10
N GLN A 99 3.37 -6.64 7.82
CA GLN A 99 4.57 -7.30 7.32
C GLN A 99 4.26 -8.17 6.10
N THR A 100 5.23 -8.31 5.21
CA THR A 100 5.20 -9.25 4.08
C THR A 100 6.29 -10.32 4.20
N ASP A 101 6.03 -11.47 3.59
CA ASP A 101 7.06 -12.46 3.31
C ASP A 101 8.00 -11.96 2.22
N LEU A 102 9.22 -12.49 2.19
CA LEU A 102 10.19 -12.20 1.12
C LEU A 102 9.76 -12.94 -0.16
N PRO A 103 9.67 -12.27 -1.31
CA PRO A 103 9.57 -12.95 -2.58
C PRO A 103 10.81 -13.81 -2.89
N GLU A 104 10.62 -14.96 -3.53
CA GLU A 104 11.69 -15.87 -3.98
C GLU A 104 12.37 -15.39 -5.27
N VAL A 105 11.74 -14.44 -5.96
CA VAL A 105 12.31 -13.77 -7.13
C VAL A 105 13.22 -12.66 -6.64
N GLU A 106 14.48 -12.64 -7.07
CA GLU A 106 15.42 -11.55 -6.80
C GLU A 106 15.16 -10.36 -7.74
N GLY A 107 15.78 -9.22 -7.46
CA GLY A 107 15.77 -8.08 -8.38
C GLY A 107 15.26 -6.79 -7.75
N THR A 108 14.52 -5.98 -8.53
CA THR A 108 14.03 -4.70 -8.01
C THR A 108 12.82 -4.93 -7.11
N ALA A 109 12.96 -4.52 -5.85
CA ALA A 109 11.91 -4.57 -4.86
C ALA A 109 11.08 -3.27 -4.87
N VAL A 110 9.76 -3.40 -4.94
CA VAL A 110 8.80 -2.28 -4.84
C VAL A 110 7.83 -2.59 -3.72
N ALA A 111 7.80 -1.73 -2.70
CA ALA A 111 6.87 -1.84 -1.60
C ALA A 111 5.65 -0.97 -1.87
N VAL A 112 4.45 -1.50 -1.65
CA VAL A 112 3.18 -0.80 -1.91
C VAL A 112 2.19 -0.96 -0.77
N LEU A 113 1.39 0.07 -0.51
CA LEU A 113 0.23 0.01 0.37
C LEU A 113 -1.05 0.16 -0.45
N GLY A 114 -1.89 -0.86 -0.41
CA GLY A 114 -3.23 -0.81 -0.98
C GLY A 114 -4.27 -0.46 0.09
N VAL A 115 -5.24 0.39 -0.25
CA VAL A 115 -6.46 0.61 0.54
C VAL A 115 -7.68 0.23 -0.28
N LYS A 116 -8.66 -0.42 0.35
CA LYS A 116 -9.99 -0.69 -0.22
C LYS A 116 -11.08 -0.32 0.76
N PHE A 117 -12.09 0.42 0.31
CA PHE A 117 -13.24 0.76 1.12
C PHE A 117 -14.40 -0.20 0.90
N TYR A 118 -15.10 -0.52 1.99
CA TYR A 118 -16.24 -1.43 2.00
C TYR A 118 -17.44 -0.82 2.72
N GLN A 119 -18.62 -1.17 2.22
CA GLN A 119 -19.86 -1.07 2.97
C GLN A 119 -20.18 -2.43 3.56
N LYS A 120 -20.27 -2.52 4.88
CA LYS A 120 -20.74 -3.71 5.58
C LYS A 120 -22.24 -3.62 5.72
N VAL A 121 -22.95 -4.56 5.10
CA VAL A 121 -24.39 -4.73 5.25
C VAL A 121 -24.57 -6.07 5.95
N GLU A 122 -25.11 -6.04 7.17
CA GLU A 122 -25.16 -7.19 8.08
C GLU A 122 -23.75 -7.78 8.32
N SER A 123 -23.51 -9.03 7.88
CA SER A 123 -22.22 -9.72 8.00
C SER A 123 -21.39 -9.69 6.71
N THR A 124 -21.87 -9.06 5.63
CA THR A 124 -21.22 -9.11 4.31
C THR A 124 -20.50 -7.81 3.97
N TYR A 125 -19.25 -7.91 3.54
CA TYR A 125 -18.45 -6.79 3.05
C TYR A 125 -18.63 -6.64 1.54
N HIS A 126 -19.25 -5.53 1.12
CA HIS A 126 -19.36 -5.17 -0.28
C HIS A 126 -18.32 -4.13 -0.64
N LEU A 127 -17.51 -4.40 -1.66
CA LEU A 127 -16.57 -3.41 -2.20
C LEU A 127 -17.36 -2.18 -2.63
N PHE A 128 -16.97 -1.02 -2.13
CA PHE A 128 -17.63 0.21 -2.47
C PHE A 128 -17.36 0.55 -3.94
N LYS A 129 -18.40 0.78 -4.74
CA LYS A 129 -18.25 1.00 -6.19
C LYS A 129 -18.13 2.50 -6.50
N SER A 130 -16.96 3.07 -6.21
CA SER A 130 -16.62 4.44 -6.57
C SER A 130 -15.16 4.56 -7.01
N ALA A 131 -14.82 5.62 -7.75
CA ALA A 131 -13.45 5.86 -8.20
C ALA A 131 -12.45 6.07 -7.04
N ASN A 132 -12.94 6.50 -5.87
CA ASN A 132 -12.15 6.68 -4.65
C ASN A 132 -12.24 5.50 -3.66
N ALA A 133 -12.74 4.34 -4.10
CA ALA A 133 -12.87 3.17 -3.24
C ALA A 133 -11.59 2.34 -3.13
N VAL A 134 -10.63 2.53 -4.04
CA VAL A 134 -9.38 1.78 -4.09
C VAL A 134 -8.22 2.76 -4.27
N GLY A 135 -7.21 2.63 -3.42
CA GLY A 135 -5.99 3.43 -3.48
C GLY A 135 -4.75 2.55 -3.46
N VAL A 136 -3.68 3.00 -4.12
CA VAL A 136 -2.36 2.37 -4.13
C VAL A 136 -1.30 3.45 -3.96
N GLU A 137 -0.42 3.23 -2.99
CA GLU A 137 0.73 4.08 -2.70
C GLU A 137 2.02 3.27 -2.84
N VAL A 138 3.05 3.85 -3.45
CA VAL A 138 4.40 3.30 -3.39
C VAL A 138 5.05 3.77 -2.09
N LEU A 139 5.52 2.81 -1.29
CA LEU A 139 6.22 3.08 -0.03
C LEU A 139 7.74 3.19 -0.22
N GLY A 140 8.21 2.82 -1.41
CA GLY A 140 9.59 2.95 -1.84
C GLY A 140 9.97 1.89 -2.87
N VAL A 141 11.17 2.06 -3.41
CA VAL A 141 11.82 1.13 -4.34
C VAL A 141 13.24 0.86 -3.86
N ARG A 142 13.67 -0.40 -3.92
CA ARG A 142 15.04 -0.81 -3.63
C ARG A 142 15.54 -1.73 -4.72
N SER A 143 16.55 -1.29 -5.46
CA SER A 143 17.30 -2.17 -6.36
C SER A 143 18.29 -2.99 -5.53
N GLU A 144 18.33 -4.29 -5.76
CA GLU A 144 19.43 -5.12 -5.26
C GLU A 144 20.68 -4.82 -6.10
N MET A 145 21.78 -4.43 -5.44
CA MET A 145 23.09 -4.18 -6.06
C MET A 145 23.91 -5.47 -6.09
#